data_AF-A0A1S1QV40-F1
#
_entry.id   AF-A0A1S1QV40-F1
#
_cell.length_a   1.000
_cell.length_b   1.000
_cell.length_c   1.000
_cell.angle_alpha   90.00
_cell.angle_beta   90.00
_cell.angle_gamma   90.00
#
_symmetry.space_group_name_H-M   'P 1'
#
loop_
_entity.id
_entity.type
_entity.pdbx_description
1 polymer ?
#
loop_
_entity_poly.entity_id
_entity_poly.type
_entity_poly.pdbx_seq_one_letter_code
_entity_poly.pdbx_strand_id
1 'polypeptide(L)'
;MSTTGTVPADVERPSGAAGEPPGLVGGELDAARAEPDAFGDPVPAFGDPVRTDSGQGAAPRPPTRARERQATPRSSLTSDRIVAAGLGIADAEGLEAVSMRRVAAALGVGTMTLYTHVQDKDALLALMRDALFAEHLVTDLGPDWRTGLTRIARRTRECLLSHPWVLALGLRPALGPNKLRHIEQVLAAASGITSDTAAQRTIIHAVDDLVIGCATQELAAKALGADVPQPMCGLRRRIDADPALRGLLDSGVFPHLAQMLADDAPFAAERFEQALTWLLDGIERTYRDGT
;
A
#
# COMPACT_ATOMS: atom_id res chain seq x y z
N MET A 1 -35.60 -67.63 -6.79
CA MET A 1 -35.46 -68.50 -5.60
C MET A 1 -34.01 -68.46 -5.18
N SER A 2 -33.78 -68.09 -3.91
CA SER A 2 -32.62 -68.43 -3.05
C SER A 2 -31.22 -68.03 -3.56
N THR A 3 -30.46 -67.10 -2.97
CA THR A 3 -30.07 -66.84 -1.56
C THR A 3 -29.46 -68.04 -0.85
N THR A 4 -28.15 -67.98 -0.56
CA THR A 4 -27.39 -68.60 0.56
C THR A 4 -25.97 -68.01 0.43
N GLY A 5 -25.33 -67.35 1.40
CA GLY A 5 -25.27 -67.52 2.86
C GLY A 5 -23.86 -68.03 3.22
N THR A 6 -22.98 -67.17 3.79
CA THR A 6 -22.45 -67.22 5.19
C THR A 6 -21.51 -68.43 5.45
N VAL A 7 -20.29 -68.38 6.01
CA VAL A 7 -19.76 -67.85 7.31
C VAL A 7 -18.18 -67.93 7.30
N PRO A 8 -17.37 -67.74 8.39
CA PRO A 8 -16.55 -66.54 8.74
C PRO A 8 -15.02 -66.79 8.87
N ALA A 9 -14.23 -65.77 9.27
CA ALA A 9 -13.06 -65.93 10.16
C ALA A 9 -12.58 -64.60 10.78
N ASP A 10 -12.57 -64.60 12.11
CA ASP A 10 -11.68 -63.97 13.09
C ASP A 10 -11.19 -62.51 12.98
N VAL A 11 -11.59 -61.76 14.02
CA VAL A 11 -11.01 -60.50 14.46
C VAL A 11 -9.94 -60.79 15.50
N GLU A 12 -8.69 -60.48 15.17
CA GLU A 12 -7.59 -60.40 16.14
C GLU A 12 -7.26 -58.91 16.37
N ARG A 13 -7.39 -58.44 17.61
CA ARG A 13 -6.99 -57.09 18.05
C ARG A 13 -5.51 -57.10 18.43
N PRO A 14 -4.74 -56.05 18.13
CA PRO A 14 -3.58 -55.69 18.92
C PRO A 14 -3.90 -54.56 19.91
N SER A 15 -3.47 -54.83 21.14
CA SER A 15 -3.33 -53.93 22.28
C SER A 15 -2.21 -52.92 22.04
N GLY A 16 -2.40 -51.65 22.44
CA GLY A 16 -1.38 -50.61 22.31
C GLY A 16 -1.74 -49.29 23.01
N ALA A 17 -1.33 -49.20 24.27
CA ALA A 17 -0.92 -48.02 25.05
C ALA A 17 -1.65 -46.67 24.87
N ALA A 18 -2.32 -46.25 25.96
CA ALA A 18 -2.74 -44.89 26.20
C ALA A 18 -1.54 -43.96 26.40
N GLY A 19 -1.47 -42.88 25.60
CA GLY A 19 -0.63 -41.71 25.85
C GLY A 19 -1.54 -40.49 26.03
N GLU A 20 -1.46 -39.86 27.20
CA GLU A 20 -2.07 -38.57 27.52
C GLU A 20 -1.63 -37.45 26.57
N PRO A 21 -2.50 -36.49 26.23
CA PRO A 21 -2.08 -35.27 25.54
C PRO A 21 -1.33 -34.32 26.51
N PRO A 22 -0.23 -33.66 26.09
CA PRO A 22 0.48 -32.73 26.94
C PRO A 22 -0.35 -31.44 27.17
N GLY A 23 -0.40 -31.04 28.44
CA GLY A 23 -1.12 -29.87 28.92
C GLY A 23 -0.58 -28.55 28.38
N LEU A 24 -1.53 -27.65 28.10
CA LEU A 24 -1.31 -26.24 27.88
C LEU A 24 -0.76 -25.61 29.17
N VAL A 25 0.53 -25.33 29.19
CA VAL A 25 1.14 -24.48 30.22
C VAL A 25 0.95 -23.03 29.79
N GLY A 26 0.23 -22.29 30.62
CA GLY A 26 0.03 -20.85 30.48
C GLY A 26 1.36 -20.09 30.57
N GLY A 27 1.62 -19.26 29.57
CA GLY A 27 2.56 -18.17 29.66
C GLY A 27 1.79 -16.87 29.87
N GLU A 28 1.83 -16.36 31.10
CA GLU A 28 1.53 -14.96 31.41
C GLU A 28 2.33 -14.05 30.48
N LEU A 29 1.62 -13.25 29.68
CA LEU A 29 2.21 -12.13 28.96
C LEU A 29 2.50 -11.03 29.98
N ASP A 30 3.75 -10.99 30.43
CA ASP A 30 4.29 -9.94 31.27
C ASP A 30 4.17 -8.60 30.52
N ALA A 31 3.28 -7.75 31.00
CA ALA A 31 3.04 -6.41 30.48
C ALA A 31 4.21 -5.50 30.86
N ALA A 32 5.29 -5.57 30.07
CA ALA A 32 6.36 -4.59 30.12
C ALA A 32 5.85 -3.24 29.62
N ARG A 33 5.52 -2.39 30.60
CA ARG A 33 5.28 -0.96 30.55
C ARG A 33 6.33 -0.25 29.68
N ALA A 34 5.97 0.07 28.43
CA ALA A 34 6.73 0.98 27.59
C ALA A 34 6.42 2.42 28.03
N GLU A 35 7.43 3.13 28.52
CA GLU A 35 7.34 4.58 28.75
C GLU A 35 7.30 5.33 27.40
N PRO A 36 6.55 6.43 27.29
CA PRO A 36 6.49 7.21 26.07
C PRO A 36 7.72 8.13 25.97
N ASP A 37 8.69 7.74 25.15
CA ASP A 37 9.74 8.67 24.73
C ASP A 37 9.13 9.79 23.87
N ALA A 38 9.52 11.00 24.23
CA ALA A 38 8.95 12.26 23.79
C ALA A 38 8.92 12.39 22.26
N PHE A 39 7.71 12.53 21.71
CA PHE A 39 7.49 13.10 20.39
C PHE A 39 8.11 14.51 20.35
N GLY A 40 8.89 14.74 19.29
CA GLY A 40 9.62 15.98 19.04
C GLY A 40 8.73 17.23 18.99
N ASP A 41 9.44 18.36 18.93
CA ASP A 41 8.98 19.74 19.07
C ASP A 41 7.56 20.06 18.56
N PRO A 42 6.83 20.97 19.26
CA PRO A 42 5.47 21.32 18.89
C PRO A 42 5.38 21.89 17.47
N VAL A 43 4.47 21.31 16.68
CA VAL A 43 4.08 21.78 15.36
C VAL A 43 3.42 23.16 15.49
N PRO A 44 3.87 24.20 14.77
CA PRO A 44 3.27 25.52 14.89
C PRO A 44 1.83 25.54 14.38
N ALA A 45 0.95 26.18 15.17
CA ALA A 45 -0.44 26.42 14.83
C ALA A 45 -0.58 27.36 13.61
N PHE A 46 -1.56 27.06 12.77
CA PHE A 46 -1.92 27.87 11.61
C PHE A 46 -2.52 29.22 12.03
N GLY A 47 -1.87 30.29 11.56
CA GLY A 47 -2.43 31.50 10.94
C GLY A 47 -3.62 32.23 11.59
N ASP A 48 -3.34 33.43 12.11
CA ASP A 48 -4.26 34.57 12.11
C ASP A 48 -3.48 35.85 11.69
N PRO A 49 -4.16 36.92 11.23
CA PRO A 49 -3.76 37.66 10.04
C PRO A 49 -2.69 38.75 10.22
N VAL A 50 -2.04 39.03 9.09
CA VAL A 50 -1.03 40.07 8.86
C VAL A 50 -1.52 41.44 9.33
N ARG A 51 -0.77 42.03 10.27
CA ARG A 51 -0.87 43.44 10.65
C ARG A 51 0.19 44.22 9.87
N THR A 52 -0.26 45.10 8.98
CA THR A 52 0.58 46.08 8.28
C THR A 52 1.06 47.14 9.25
N ASP A 53 2.37 47.37 9.33
CA ASP A 53 2.93 48.59 9.91
C ASP A 53 3.83 49.30 8.88
N SER A 54 3.66 50.62 8.85
CA SER A 54 4.25 51.57 7.90
C SER A 54 5.18 52.50 8.67
N GLY A 55 6.44 52.64 8.23
CA GLY A 55 7.35 53.70 8.69
C GLY A 55 8.82 53.33 8.53
N GLN A 56 9.47 53.67 7.41
CA GLN A 56 10.25 54.91 7.18
C GLN A 56 11.59 55.03 7.95
N GLY A 57 12.68 54.77 7.22
CA GLY A 57 13.79 55.73 7.02
C GLY A 57 15.05 55.62 7.89
N ALA A 58 16.18 55.18 7.30
CA ALA A 58 17.52 55.76 7.51
C ALA A 58 18.57 55.18 6.52
N ALA A 59 19.51 56.03 6.08
CA ALA A 59 20.41 55.90 4.93
C ALA A 59 21.65 54.96 5.10
N PRO A 60 22.35 54.55 4.01
CA PRO A 60 23.39 53.52 4.06
C PRO A 60 24.82 54.07 4.19
N ARG A 61 25.72 53.31 4.83
CA ARG A 61 27.19 53.44 4.77
C ARG A 61 27.81 52.12 4.28
N PRO A 62 28.83 52.14 3.40
CA PRO A 62 29.35 50.91 2.80
C PRO A 62 30.51 50.33 3.61
N PRO A 63 30.70 49.00 3.59
CA PRO A 63 32.04 48.44 3.69
C PRO A 63 32.41 47.56 2.49
N THR A 64 33.54 47.92 1.88
CA THR A 64 34.62 47.07 1.34
C THR A 64 34.25 45.78 0.60
N ARG A 65 34.61 45.77 -0.70
CA ARG A 65 34.68 44.60 -1.58
C ARG A 65 35.57 43.49 -0.98
N ALA A 66 34.96 42.59 -0.21
CA ALA A 66 35.48 41.26 0.00
C ALA A 66 35.01 40.39 -1.17
N ARG A 67 35.97 39.73 -1.81
CA ARG A 67 35.78 38.81 -2.93
C ARG A 67 34.79 37.71 -2.52
N GLU A 68 33.55 37.83 -2.95
CA GLU A 68 32.52 36.80 -2.85
C GLU A 68 33.00 35.55 -3.59
N ARG A 69 33.68 34.67 -2.85
CA ARG A 69 33.56 33.24 -3.12
C ARG A 69 32.08 32.95 -2.96
N GLN A 70 31.39 32.76 -4.09
CA GLN A 70 30.07 32.14 -4.13
C GLN A 70 30.16 30.79 -3.43
N ALA A 71 29.99 30.79 -2.10
CA ALA A 71 29.60 29.63 -1.37
C ALA A 71 28.14 29.41 -1.79
N THR A 72 27.93 28.55 -2.79
CA THR A 72 26.65 27.87 -2.94
C THR A 72 26.22 27.43 -1.54
N PRO A 73 25.04 27.82 -1.06
CA PRO A 73 24.56 27.39 0.24
C PRO A 73 24.67 25.86 0.22
N ARG A 74 25.49 25.28 1.09
CA ARG A 74 25.38 23.86 1.38
C ARG A 74 24.00 23.72 1.99
N SER A 75 23.01 23.45 1.13
CA SER A 75 21.64 23.26 1.53
C SER A 75 21.67 22.21 2.63
N SER A 76 21.18 22.57 3.80
CA SER A 76 21.18 21.69 4.96
C SER A 76 20.53 20.36 4.59
N LEU A 77 21.10 19.27 5.09
CA LEU A 77 20.51 17.96 4.95
C LEU A 77 19.24 17.92 5.82
N THR A 78 18.12 17.53 5.23
CA THR A 78 16.84 17.38 5.92
C THR A 78 16.30 15.97 5.67
N SER A 79 15.43 15.47 6.54
CA SER A 79 14.75 14.18 6.35
C SER A 79 14.03 14.15 4.99
N ASP A 80 13.32 15.21 4.63
CA ASP A 80 12.61 15.32 3.36
C ASP A 80 13.54 15.19 2.15
N ARG A 81 14.75 15.76 2.20
CA ARG A 81 15.74 15.63 1.11
C ARG A 81 16.29 14.22 1.01
N ILE A 82 16.47 13.55 2.15
CA ILE A 82 16.90 12.15 2.21
C ILE A 82 15.83 11.25 1.59
N VAL A 83 14.57 11.46 1.97
CA VAL A 83 13.43 10.73 1.43
C VAL A 83 13.27 10.97 -0.06
N ALA A 84 13.33 12.23 -0.53
CA ALA A 84 13.23 12.56 -1.94
C ALA A 84 14.33 11.90 -2.79
N ALA A 85 15.56 11.83 -2.27
CA ALA A 85 16.64 11.10 -2.94
C ALA A 85 16.38 9.58 -2.98
N GLY A 86 15.85 9.01 -1.88
CA GLY A 86 15.44 7.61 -1.83
C GLY A 86 14.34 7.27 -2.84
N LEU A 87 13.30 8.11 -2.93
CA LEU A 87 12.22 7.98 -3.91
C LEU A 87 12.77 8.01 -5.34
N GLY A 88 13.61 9.00 -5.68
CA GLY A 88 14.20 9.10 -7.01
C GLY A 88 15.09 7.91 -7.38
N ILE A 89 15.83 7.34 -6.43
CA ILE A 89 16.58 6.09 -6.64
C ILE A 89 15.63 4.92 -6.89
N ALA A 90 14.57 4.79 -6.07
CA ALA A 90 13.61 3.70 -6.19
C ALA A 90 12.85 3.72 -7.52
N ASP A 91 12.48 4.91 -8.00
CA ASP A 91 11.80 5.10 -9.28
C ASP A 91 12.70 4.78 -10.48
N ALA A 92 14.00 5.13 -10.40
CA ALA A 92 14.94 4.97 -11.51
C ALA A 92 15.62 3.58 -11.55
N GLU A 93 15.95 3.02 -10.40
CA GLU A 93 16.80 1.82 -10.27
C GLU A 93 16.11 0.68 -9.51
N GLY A 94 14.90 0.90 -8.98
CA GLY A 94 14.16 -0.07 -8.17
C GLY A 94 14.53 -0.05 -6.69
N LEU A 95 13.73 -0.73 -5.87
CA LEU A 95 13.86 -0.74 -4.41
C LEU A 95 15.19 -1.28 -3.90
N GLU A 96 15.74 -2.27 -4.59
CA GLU A 96 16.99 -2.94 -4.19
C GLU A 96 18.20 -2.00 -4.25
N ALA A 97 18.16 -0.99 -5.14
CA ALA A 97 19.20 0.03 -5.23
C ALA A 97 19.19 1.00 -4.03
N VAL A 98 18.07 1.09 -3.30
CA VAL A 98 17.92 1.96 -2.13
C VAL A 98 18.74 1.39 -0.97
N SER A 99 19.88 2.01 -0.73
CA SER A 99 20.76 1.73 0.41
C SER A 99 21.24 3.04 1.02
N MET A 100 21.58 3.02 2.32
CA MET A 100 22.10 4.20 3.02
C MET A 100 23.30 4.81 2.27
N ARG A 101 24.19 3.97 1.74
CA ARG A 101 25.35 4.41 0.96
C ARG A 101 24.98 5.01 -0.39
N ARG A 102 24.03 4.41 -1.12
CA ARG A 102 23.58 4.92 -2.44
C ARG A 102 22.89 6.28 -2.28
N VAL A 103 22.09 6.46 -1.23
CA VAL A 103 21.43 7.73 -0.88
C VAL A 103 22.46 8.77 -0.46
N ALA A 104 23.47 8.39 0.34
CA ALA A 104 24.58 9.28 0.73
C ALA A 104 25.31 9.82 -0.50
N ALA A 105 25.64 8.92 -1.42
CA ALA A 105 26.31 9.25 -2.67
C ALA A 105 25.44 10.17 -3.55
N ALA A 106 24.13 9.92 -3.64
CA ALA A 106 23.20 10.78 -4.39
C ALA A 106 23.14 12.21 -3.83
N LEU A 107 23.29 12.36 -2.51
CA LEU A 107 23.23 13.65 -1.82
C LEU A 107 24.60 14.32 -1.65
N GLY A 108 25.69 13.65 -2.03
CA GLY A 108 27.06 14.16 -1.87
C GLY A 108 27.48 14.31 -0.40
N VAL A 109 26.92 13.51 0.51
CA VAL A 109 27.20 13.53 1.95
C VAL A 109 27.81 12.20 2.42
N GLY A 110 28.47 12.20 3.58
CA GLY A 110 28.93 10.97 4.21
C GLY A 110 27.77 10.16 4.79
N THR A 111 27.87 8.83 4.77
CA THR A 111 26.82 7.94 5.32
C THR A 111 26.55 8.22 6.80
N MET A 112 27.57 8.57 7.58
CA MET A 112 27.41 8.94 9.00
C MET A 112 26.48 10.15 9.19
N THR A 113 26.45 11.07 8.22
CA THR A 113 25.55 12.24 8.24
C THR A 113 24.10 11.86 7.95
N LEU A 114 23.84 10.77 7.23
CA LEU A 114 22.46 10.27 7.06
C LEU A 114 21.91 9.69 8.35
N TYR A 115 22.74 8.96 9.09
CA TYR A 115 22.34 8.32 10.34
C TYR A 115 21.91 9.31 11.43
N THR A 116 22.30 10.59 11.34
CA THR A 116 21.80 11.62 12.26
C THR A 116 20.34 12.02 11.98
N HIS A 117 19.79 11.67 10.82
CA HIS A 117 18.41 11.97 10.44
C HIS A 117 17.54 10.71 10.32
N VAL A 118 18.13 9.59 9.92
CA VAL A 118 17.41 8.32 9.70
C VAL A 118 18.23 7.17 10.26
N GLN A 119 17.66 6.45 11.23
CA GLN A 119 18.39 5.47 12.03
C GLN A 119 18.92 4.29 11.20
N ASP A 120 18.16 3.81 10.23
CA ASP A 120 18.53 2.68 9.39
C ASP A 120 17.76 2.66 8.06
N LYS A 121 17.99 1.61 7.25
CA LYS A 121 17.30 1.41 5.97
C LYS A 121 15.79 1.22 6.17
N ASP A 122 15.35 0.52 7.22
CA ASP A 122 13.92 0.25 7.42
C ASP A 122 13.16 1.54 7.80
N ALA A 123 13.76 2.40 8.63
CA ALA A 123 13.26 3.74 8.92
C ALA A 123 13.20 4.62 7.66
N LEU A 124 14.21 4.54 6.79
CA LEU A 124 14.18 5.24 5.50
C LEU A 124 13.01 4.75 4.64
N LEU A 125 12.83 3.44 4.51
CA LEU A 125 11.75 2.86 3.72
C LEU A 125 10.36 3.21 4.28
N ALA A 126 10.22 3.28 5.60
CA ALA A 126 9.00 3.73 6.26
C ALA A 126 8.68 5.20 5.93
N LEU A 127 9.69 6.09 5.98
CA LEU A 127 9.55 7.50 5.63
C LEU A 127 9.25 7.69 4.13
N MET A 128 9.91 6.94 3.25
CA MET A 128 9.63 6.94 1.82
C MET A 128 8.18 6.55 1.53
N ARG A 129 7.68 5.51 2.21
CA ARG A 129 6.28 5.11 2.04
C ARG A 129 5.29 6.12 2.63
N ASP A 130 5.62 6.77 3.76
CA ASP A 130 4.78 7.86 4.25
C ASP A 130 4.72 9.03 3.26
N ALA A 131 5.86 9.40 2.65
CA ALA A 131 5.88 10.44 1.62
C ALA A 131 4.96 10.11 0.43
N LEU A 132 4.86 8.85 0.02
CA LEU A 132 3.91 8.43 -1.04
C LEU A 132 2.44 8.64 -0.65
N PHE A 133 2.07 8.53 0.63
CA PHE A 133 0.71 8.84 1.06
C PHE A 133 0.36 10.32 0.84
N ALA A 134 1.34 11.22 0.75
CA ALA A 134 1.08 12.61 0.39
C ALA A 134 0.53 12.72 -1.03
N GLU A 135 0.95 11.83 -1.94
CA GLU A 135 0.46 11.79 -3.31
C GLU A 135 -0.94 11.19 -3.43
N HIS A 136 -1.39 10.40 -2.43
CA HIS A 136 -2.75 9.88 -2.37
C HIS A 136 -3.79 10.94 -1.96
N LEU A 137 -3.36 12.07 -1.41
CA LEU A 137 -4.27 13.09 -0.91
C LEU A 137 -4.96 13.78 -2.08
N VAL A 138 -6.29 13.74 -2.08
CA VAL A 138 -7.08 14.52 -3.04
C VAL A 138 -7.37 15.90 -2.45
N THR A 139 -7.34 16.94 -3.29
CA THR A 139 -7.61 18.32 -2.86
C THR A 139 -9.10 18.62 -2.69
N ASP A 140 -9.96 17.81 -3.32
CA ASP A 140 -11.41 17.95 -3.28
C ASP A 140 -12.06 16.55 -3.33
N LEU A 141 -12.82 16.21 -2.29
CA LEU A 141 -13.60 14.96 -2.22
C LEU A 141 -14.82 14.99 -3.13
N GLY A 142 -15.25 16.17 -3.60
CA GLY A 142 -16.46 16.32 -4.40
C GLY A 142 -17.74 16.31 -3.55
N PRO A 143 -18.91 16.23 -4.20
CA PRO A 143 -20.18 16.57 -3.56
C PRO A 143 -20.76 15.47 -2.67
N ASP A 144 -20.32 14.22 -2.81
CA ASP A 144 -20.90 13.08 -2.12
C ASP A 144 -19.85 12.00 -1.81
N TRP A 145 -20.20 11.08 -0.90
CA TRP A 145 -19.34 10.01 -0.42
C TRP A 145 -18.79 9.12 -1.56
N ARG A 146 -19.62 8.85 -2.57
CA ARG A 146 -19.28 7.97 -3.69
C ARG A 146 -18.25 8.66 -4.59
N THR A 147 -18.46 9.93 -4.88
CA THR A 147 -17.50 10.75 -5.61
C THR A 147 -16.17 10.83 -4.85
N GLY A 148 -16.22 11.03 -3.53
CA GLY A 148 -15.02 11.08 -2.67
C GLY A 148 -14.20 9.80 -2.71
N LEU A 149 -14.83 8.66 -2.42
CA LEU A 149 -14.15 7.36 -2.46
C LEU A 149 -13.63 7.03 -3.87
N THR A 150 -14.38 7.39 -4.92
CA THR A 150 -13.93 7.19 -6.30
C THR A 150 -12.66 7.97 -6.63
N ARG A 151 -12.61 9.26 -6.23
CA ARG A 151 -11.44 10.11 -6.45
C ARG A 151 -10.23 9.61 -5.67
N ILE A 152 -10.41 9.26 -4.40
CA ILE A 152 -9.34 8.70 -3.57
C ILE A 152 -8.82 7.40 -4.20
N ALA A 153 -9.69 6.47 -4.56
CA ALA A 153 -9.30 5.18 -5.13
C ALA A 153 -8.50 5.34 -6.43
N ARG A 154 -8.95 6.23 -7.34
CA ARG A 154 -8.22 6.55 -8.57
C ARG A 154 -6.86 7.16 -8.30
N ARG A 155 -6.79 8.12 -7.37
CA ARG A 155 -5.53 8.79 -7.02
C ARG A 155 -4.52 7.83 -6.39
N THR A 156 -4.98 6.98 -5.48
CA THR A 156 -4.15 5.91 -4.90
C THR A 156 -3.65 4.97 -6.00
N ARG A 157 -4.51 4.53 -6.91
CA ARG A 157 -4.10 3.68 -8.04
C ARG A 157 -3.03 4.34 -8.91
N GLU A 158 -3.22 5.61 -9.28
CA GLU A 158 -2.24 6.38 -10.06
C GLU A 158 -0.86 6.43 -9.38
N CYS A 159 -0.84 6.70 -8.07
CA CYS A 159 0.39 6.69 -7.27
C CYS A 159 1.06 5.31 -7.28
N LEU A 160 0.32 4.24 -6.98
CA LEU A 160 0.87 2.88 -6.96
C LEU A 160 1.45 2.46 -8.32
N LEU A 161 0.82 2.86 -9.43
CA LEU A 161 1.30 2.57 -10.77
C LEU A 161 2.54 3.40 -11.16
N SER A 162 2.67 4.60 -10.60
CA SER A 162 3.83 5.49 -10.80
C SER A 162 5.05 5.04 -9.98
N HIS A 163 4.82 4.36 -8.86
CA HIS A 163 5.85 3.88 -7.94
C HIS A 163 5.77 2.36 -7.70
N PRO A 164 6.01 1.49 -8.71
CA PRO A 164 5.77 0.05 -8.60
C PRO A 164 6.52 -0.66 -7.46
N TRP A 165 7.66 -0.11 -7.05
CA TRP A 165 8.48 -0.63 -5.95
C TRP A 165 7.76 -0.61 -4.60
N VAL A 166 6.72 0.21 -4.43
CA VAL A 166 5.99 0.32 -3.15
C VAL A 166 5.32 -1.00 -2.77
N LEU A 167 4.90 -1.80 -3.76
CA LEU A 167 4.29 -3.10 -3.51
C LEU A 167 5.28 -4.11 -2.92
N ALA A 168 6.57 -3.97 -3.22
CA ALA A 168 7.63 -4.82 -2.67
C ALA A 168 7.92 -4.52 -1.19
N LEU A 169 7.48 -3.37 -0.66
CA LEU A 169 7.58 -3.05 0.76
C LEU A 169 6.62 -3.87 1.63
N GLY A 170 5.60 -4.50 1.03
CA GLY A 170 4.62 -5.32 1.72
C GLY A 170 3.86 -4.58 2.82
N LEU A 171 3.37 -5.35 3.81
CA LEU A 171 2.52 -4.88 4.91
C LEU A 171 3.29 -4.22 6.06
N ARG A 172 4.51 -3.69 5.83
CA ARG A 172 5.21 -3.01 6.92
C ARG A 172 4.29 -1.92 7.50
N PRO A 173 4.28 -1.62 8.80
CA PRO A 173 3.55 -0.45 9.27
C PRO A 173 4.27 0.83 8.83
N ALA A 174 3.59 1.74 8.13
CA ALA A 174 4.04 3.13 7.99
C ALA A 174 2.95 3.97 8.60
N LEU A 175 3.18 4.37 9.84
CA LEU A 175 2.35 5.34 10.53
C LEU A 175 3.15 6.63 10.57
N GLY A 176 2.86 7.49 9.60
CA GLY A 176 3.34 8.85 9.56
C GLY A 176 2.19 9.82 9.27
N PRO A 177 2.48 11.14 9.26
CA PRO A 177 1.47 12.17 9.13
C PRO A 177 0.66 12.06 7.83
N ASN A 178 1.26 11.61 6.73
CA ASN A 178 0.55 11.47 5.47
C ASN A 178 -0.37 10.26 5.46
N LYS A 179 0.03 9.12 6.06
CA LYS A 179 -0.91 8.00 6.24
C LYS A 179 -2.11 8.41 7.09
N LEU A 180 -1.91 9.19 8.15
CA LEU A 180 -3.02 9.68 8.98
C LEU A 180 -3.96 10.60 8.18
N ARG A 181 -3.42 11.53 7.38
CA ARG A 181 -4.24 12.36 6.47
C ARG A 181 -5.00 11.52 5.45
N HIS A 182 -4.38 10.46 4.95
CA HIS A 182 -5.03 9.57 4.01
C HIS A 182 -6.16 8.76 4.68
N ILE A 183 -5.98 8.30 5.91
CA ILE A 183 -7.07 7.67 6.69
C ILE A 183 -8.19 8.69 6.92
N GLU A 184 -7.86 9.92 7.31
CA GLU A 184 -8.84 10.98 7.58
C GLU A 184 -9.70 11.31 6.35
N GLN A 185 -9.11 11.47 5.16
CA GLN A 185 -9.91 11.76 3.95
C GLN A 185 -10.86 10.61 3.57
N VAL A 186 -10.46 9.35 3.79
CA VAL A 186 -11.32 8.19 3.50
C VAL A 186 -12.44 8.12 4.52
N LEU A 187 -12.15 8.37 5.81
CA LEU A 187 -13.18 8.50 6.85
C LEU A 187 -14.14 9.64 6.55
N ALA A 188 -13.65 10.81 6.16
CA ALA A 188 -14.46 11.96 5.80
C ALA A 188 -15.42 11.61 4.66
N ALA A 189 -14.96 10.93 3.60
CA ALA A 189 -15.83 10.45 2.54
C ALA A 189 -16.84 9.40 3.05
N ALA A 190 -16.39 8.39 3.79
CA ALA A 190 -17.25 7.32 4.32
C ALA A 190 -18.30 7.81 5.32
N SER A 191 -18.03 8.91 6.03
CA SER A 191 -18.99 9.54 6.94
C SER A 191 -20.27 10.02 6.24
N GLY A 192 -20.21 10.25 4.92
CA GLY A 192 -21.37 10.64 4.11
C GLY A 192 -22.36 9.50 3.82
N ILE A 193 -22.02 8.23 4.11
CA ILE A 193 -22.92 7.08 3.93
C ILE A 193 -23.28 6.37 5.25
N THR A 194 -22.44 6.46 6.28
CA THR A 194 -22.71 5.83 7.58
C THR A 194 -21.99 6.54 8.73
N SER A 195 -22.64 6.61 9.90
CA SER A 195 -22.02 7.07 11.15
C SER A 195 -21.43 5.94 12.01
N ASP A 196 -21.61 4.68 11.60
CA ASP A 196 -21.03 3.53 12.30
C ASP A 196 -19.51 3.43 12.02
N THR A 197 -18.70 3.69 13.04
CA THR A 197 -17.24 3.65 12.94
C THR A 197 -16.68 2.26 12.58
N ALA A 198 -17.39 1.17 12.93
CA ALA A 198 -16.97 -0.17 12.54
C ALA A 198 -17.16 -0.38 11.03
N ALA A 199 -18.32 0.03 10.51
CA ALA A 199 -18.57 0.07 9.08
C ALA A 199 -17.59 0.97 8.31
N GLN A 200 -17.33 2.19 8.80
CA GLN A 200 -16.37 3.10 8.19
C GLN A 200 -14.98 2.46 8.06
N ARG A 201 -14.51 1.78 9.12
CA ARG A 201 -13.25 1.02 9.09
C ARG A 201 -13.26 -0.05 8.00
N THR A 202 -14.35 -0.81 7.89
CA THR A 202 -14.48 -1.84 6.83
C THR A 202 -14.50 -1.22 5.43
N ILE A 203 -15.14 -0.06 5.24
CA ILE A 203 -15.13 0.67 3.96
C ILE A 203 -13.70 1.08 3.58
N ILE A 204 -12.92 1.62 4.52
CA ILE A 204 -11.51 1.97 4.29
C ILE A 204 -10.74 0.75 3.78
N HIS A 205 -10.81 -0.36 4.51
CA HIS A 205 -10.11 -1.59 4.11
C HIS A 205 -10.56 -2.09 2.75
N ALA A 206 -11.86 -2.14 2.48
CA ALA A 206 -12.39 -2.64 1.22
C ALA A 206 -11.91 -1.82 0.02
N VAL A 207 -11.85 -0.49 0.15
CA VAL A 207 -11.37 0.39 -0.93
C VAL A 207 -9.85 0.26 -1.11
N ASP A 208 -9.07 0.32 -0.03
CA ASP A 208 -7.62 0.19 -0.08
C ASP A 208 -7.20 -1.18 -0.66
N ASP A 209 -7.81 -2.27 -0.18
CA ASP A 209 -7.50 -3.63 -0.60
C ASP A 209 -7.86 -3.86 -2.08
N LEU A 210 -8.99 -3.31 -2.54
CA LEU A 210 -9.37 -3.35 -3.95
C LEU A 210 -8.32 -2.65 -4.82
N VAL A 211 -7.92 -1.44 -4.44
CA VAL A 211 -6.94 -0.63 -5.19
C VAL A 211 -5.59 -1.33 -5.24
N ILE A 212 -5.09 -1.79 -4.08
CA ILE A 212 -3.82 -2.52 -3.97
C ILE A 212 -3.86 -3.80 -4.79
N GLY A 213 -4.94 -4.57 -4.70
CA GLY A 213 -5.12 -5.80 -5.47
C GLY A 213 -5.10 -5.55 -6.98
N CYS A 214 -5.85 -4.55 -7.45
CA CYS A 214 -5.89 -4.17 -8.86
C CYS A 214 -4.53 -3.68 -9.36
N ALA A 215 -3.86 -2.79 -8.63
CA ALA A 215 -2.55 -2.26 -8.98
C ALA A 215 -1.49 -3.36 -9.03
N THR A 216 -1.52 -4.30 -8.07
CA THR A 216 -0.60 -5.46 -8.04
C THR A 216 -0.75 -6.33 -9.27
N GLN A 217 -1.98 -6.66 -9.65
CA GLN A 217 -2.25 -7.46 -10.85
C GLN A 217 -1.83 -6.74 -12.14
N GLU A 218 -2.06 -5.43 -12.20
CA GLU A 218 -1.66 -4.63 -13.37
C GLU A 218 -0.14 -4.53 -13.51
N LEU A 219 0.58 -4.28 -12.42
CA LEU A 219 2.04 -4.23 -12.44
C LEU A 219 2.66 -5.58 -12.75
N ALA A 220 2.08 -6.67 -12.21
CA ALA A 220 2.50 -8.03 -12.56
C ALA A 220 2.29 -8.33 -14.06
N ALA A 221 1.17 -7.91 -14.64
CA ALA A 221 0.92 -8.06 -16.08
C ALA A 221 1.92 -7.25 -16.93
N LYS A 222 2.19 -5.99 -16.56
CA LYS A 222 3.19 -5.14 -17.23
C LYS A 222 4.59 -5.77 -17.19
N ALA A 223 4.99 -6.31 -16.04
CA ALA A 223 6.29 -6.98 -15.88
C ALA A 223 6.44 -8.22 -16.78
N LEU A 224 5.34 -8.88 -17.15
CA LEU A 224 5.31 -10.02 -18.07
C LEU A 224 5.19 -9.61 -19.56
N GLY A 225 5.36 -8.32 -19.88
CA GLY A 225 5.25 -7.79 -21.24
C GLY A 225 3.84 -7.96 -21.82
N ALA A 226 2.81 -7.91 -20.97
CA ALA A 226 1.43 -7.94 -21.41
C ALA A 226 0.92 -6.50 -21.62
N ASP A 227 1.16 -5.94 -22.80
CA ASP A 227 0.47 -4.73 -23.29
C ASP A 227 -0.96 -5.02 -23.78
N VAL A 228 -1.39 -6.28 -23.70
CA VAL A 228 -2.68 -6.78 -24.17
C VAL A 228 -3.48 -7.31 -22.98
N PRO A 229 -4.81 -7.14 -22.95
CA PRO A 229 -5.64 -7.73 -21.90
C PRO A 229 -5.40 -9.24 -21.81
N GLN A 230 -5.02 -9.71 -20.63
CA GLN A 230 -4.86 -11.13 -20.37
C GLN A 230 -5.58 -11.49 -19.07
N PRO A 231 -6.34 -12.60 -19.06
CA PRO A 231 -6.91 -13.09 -17.82
C PRO A 231 -5.77 -13.49 -16.86
N MET A 232 -5.92 -13.11 -15.60
CA MET A 232 -5.15 -13.68 -14.47
C MET A 232 -3.63 -13.71 -14.71
N CYS A 233 -3.00 -12.56 -14.96
CA CYS A 233 -1.53 -12.43 -15.15
C CYS A 233 -0.96 -13.37 -16.24
N GLY A 234 -1.65 -13.48 -17.37
CA GLY A 234 -1.18 -14.25 -18.51
C GLY A 234 -1.36 -15.76 -18.38
N LEU A 235 -2.34 -16.18 -17.57
CA LEU A 235 -2.75 -17.58 -17.45
C LEU A 235 -3.00 -18.23 -18.81
N ARG A 236 -3.69 -17.52 -19.73
CA ARG A 236 -3.92 -18.00 -21.11
C ARG A 236 -2.62 -18.36 -21.81
N ARG A 237 -1.66 -17.42 -21.84
CA ARG A 237 -0.35 -17.60 -22.46
C ARG A 237 0.40 -18.79 -21.85
N ARG A 238 0.33 -18.97 -20.53
CA ARG A 238 0.98 -20.09 -19.83
C ARG A 238 0.37 -21.44 -20.19
N ILE A 239 -0.96 -21.51 -20.30
CA ILE A 239 -1.65 -22.72 -20.74
C ILE A 239 -1.31 -23.04 -22.21
N ASP A 240 -1.32 -22.03 -23.08
CA ASP A 240 -1.01 -22.23 -24.51
C ASP A 240 0.46 -22.61 -24.75
N ALA A 241 1.37 -22.23 -23.84
CA ALA A 241 2.78 -22.60 -23.91
C ALA A 241 3.11 -24.01 -23.36
N ASP A 242 2.20 -24.66 -22.64
CA ASP A 242 2.40 -25.97 -22.03
C ASP A 242 1.42 -27.01 -22.64
N PRO A 243 1.91 -27.95 -23.48
CA PRO A 243 1.06 -28.96 -24.12
C PRO A 243 0.26 -29.84 -23.15
N ALA A 244 0.78 -30.09 -21.94
CA ALA A 244 0.08 -30.90 -20.95
C ALA A 244 -1.11 -30.12 -20.36
N LEU A 245 -0.93 -28.84 -20.04
CA LEU A 245 -2.01 -27.96 -19.58
C LEU A 245 -3.04 -27.73 -20.69
N ARG A 246 -2.59 -27.61 -21.93
CA ARG A 246 -3.46 -27.49 -23.10
C ARG A 246 -4.34 -28.73 -23.29
N GLY A 247 -3.74 -29.93 -23.26
CA GLY A 247 -4.48 -31.18 -23.33
C GLY A 247 -5.48 -31.35 -22.19
N LEU A 248 -5.13 -30.86 -21.00
CA LEU A 248 -6.02 -30.86 -19.84
C LEU A 248 -7.20 -29.89 -20.03
N LEU A 249 -6.99 -28.70 -20.60
CA LEU A 249 -8.09 -27.78 -20.93
C LEU A 249 -9.01 -28.36 -22.02
N ASP A 250 -8.42 -28.96 -23.06
CA ASP A 250 -9.14 -29.57 -24.18
C ASP A 250 -9.88 -30.86 -23.78
N SER A 251 -9.51 -31.48 -22.65
CA SER A 251 -10.23 -32.65 -22.08
C SER A 251 -11.67 -32.33 -21.62
N GLY A 252 -12.00 -31.04 -21.47
CA GLY A 252 -13.33 -30.60 -21.03
C GLY A 252 -13.56 -30.67 -19.51
N VAL A 253 -12.56 -31.06 -18.71
CA VAL A 253 -12.67 -31.13 -17.24
C VAL A 253 -12.82 -29.75 -16.58
N PHE A 254 -12.45 -28.67 -17.29
CA PHE A 254 -12.52 -27.29 -16.79
C PHE A 254 -13.43 -26.40 -17.67
N PRO A 255 -14.75 -26.63 -17.73
CA PRO A 255 -15.64 -25.95 -18.66
C PRO A 255 -15.71 -24.43 -18.43
N HIS A 256 -15.77 -23.99 -17.17
CA HIS A 256 -15.80 -22.55 -16.84
C HIS A 256 -14.48 -21.85 -17.16
N LEU A 257 -13.34 -22.52 -16.94
CA LEU A 257 -12.03 -21.99 -17.31
C LEU A 257 -11.90 -21.87 -18.83
N ALA A 258 -12.33 -22.88 -19.57
CA ALA A 258 -12.32 -22.86 -21.03
C ALA A 258 -13.18 -21.71 -21.58
N GLN A 259 -14.37 -21.51 -21.02
CA GLN A 259 -15.24 -20.39 -21.39
C GLN A 259 -14.59 -19.04 -21.08
N MET A 260 -14.11 -18.84 -19.84
CA MET A 260 -13.46 -17.59 -19.43
C MET A 260 -12.22 -17.28 -20.29
N LEU A 261 -11.46 -18.29 -20.69
CA LEU A 261 -10.28 -18.12 -21.54
C LEU A 261 -10.62 -17.87 -23.00
N ALA A 262 -11.85 -18.18 -23.45
CA ALA A 262 -12.31 -17.89 -24.80
C ALA A 262 -12.70 -16.42 -24.98
N ASP A 263 -13.14 -15.77 -23.91
CA ASP A 263 -13.46 -14.35 -23.91
C ASP A 263 -12.19 -13.49 -23.73
N ASP A 264 -12.15 -12.35 -24.41
CA ASP A 264 -11.12 -11.36 -24.16
C ASP A 264 -11.29 -10.76 -22.76
N ALA A 265 -10.18 -10.69 -22.01
CA ALA A 265 -10.20 -10.00 -20.73
C ALA A 265 -10.39 -8.49 -20.93
N PRO A 266 -11.03 -7.76 -20.00
CA PRO A 266 -11.04 -6.31 -20.05
C PRO A 266 -9.66 -5.73 -19.69
N PHE A 267 -9.38 -4.52 -20.16
CA PHE A 267 -8.15 -3.80 -19.79
C PHE A 267 -8.09 -3.56 -18.28
N ALA A 268 -6.89 -3.47 -17.71
CA ALA A 268 -6.71 -3.31 -16.26
C ALA A 268 -7.44 -2.09 -15.68
N ALA A 269 -7.45 -0.96 -16.41
CA ALA A 269 -8.17 0.24 -16.02
C ALA A 269 -9.70 0.01 -15.99
N GLU A 270 -10.26 -0.64 -17.02
CA GLU A 270 -11.69 -0.95 -17.09
C GLU A 270 -12.11 -1.93 -15.99
N ARG A 271 -11.30 -2.96 -15.73
CA ARG A 271 -11.54 -3.90 -14.62
C ARG A 271 -11.55 -3.19 -13.28
N PHE A 272 -10.62 -2.26 -13.06
CA PHE A 272 -10.56 -1.46 -11.84
C PHE A 272 -11.84 -0.61 -11.66
N GLU A 273 -12.24 0.14 -12.69
CA GLU A 273 -13.45 0.97 -12.64
C GLU A 273 -14.72 0.14 -12.40
N GLN A 274 -14.81 -1.03 -13.06
CA GLN A 274 -15.94 -1.93 -12.89
C GLN A 274 -15.99 -2.53 -11.48
N ALA A 275 -14.86 -2.98 -10.95
CA ALA A 275 -14.77 -3.55 -9.61
C ALA A 275 -15.04 -2.50 -8.52
N LEU A 276 -14.55 -1.28 -8.71
CA LEU A 276 -14.83 -0.15 -7.82
C LEU A 276 -16.33 0.18 -7.84
N THR A 277 -16.95 0.21 -9.02
CA THR A 277 -18.39 0.41 -9.14
C THR A 277 -19.17 -0.65 -8.39
N TRP A 278 -18.83 -1.93 -8.56
CA TRP A 278 -19.49 -3.03 -7.83
C TRP A 278 -19.33 -2.93 -6.32
N LEU A 279 -18.14 -2.56 -5.84
CA LEU A 279 -17.88 -2.37 -4.42
C LEU A 279 -18.75 -1.25 -3.85
N LEU A 280 -18.76 -0.09 -4.50
CA LEU A 280 -19.53 1.08 -4.05
C LEU A 280 -21.04 0.82 -4.13
N ASP A 281 -21.53 0.13 -5.17
CA ASP A 281 -22.94 -0.27 -5.27
C ASP A 281 -23.35 -1.23 -4.14
N GLY A 282 -22.46 -2.17 -3.77
CA GLY A 282 -22.69 -3.09 -2.66
C GLY A 282 -22.78 -2.38 -1.31
N ILE A 283 -21.89 -1.42 -1.07
CA ILE A 283 -21.92 -0.55 0.12
C ILE A 283 -23.24 0.23 0.14
N GLU A 284 -23.58 0.89 -0.97
CA GLU A 284 -24.77 1.73 -1.06
C GLU A 284 -26.07 0.97 -0.80
N ARG A 285 -26.22 -0.23 -1.38
CA ARG A 285 -27.41 -1.08 -1.14
C ARG A 285 -27.56 -1.46 0.33
N THR A 286 -26.46 -1.76 1.00
CA THR A 286 -26.46 -2.14 2.42
C THR A 286 -27.06 -1.04 3.32
N TYR A 287 -26.83 0.24 2.98
CA TYR A 287 -27.33 1.38 3.76
C TYR A 287 -28.64 1.98 3.25
N ARG A 288 -29.00 1.79 1.97
CA ARG A 288 -30.33 2.16 1.45
C ARG A 288 -31.44 1.24 1.95
N ASP A 289 -31.18 -0.06 2.04
CA ASP A 289 -32.20 -1.06 2.38
C ASP A 289 -32.35 -1.24 3.92
N GLY A 290 -31.54 -0.52 4.71
CA GLY A 290 -31.49 -0.60 6.17
C GLY A 290 -32.07 0.60 6.94
N THR A 291 -32.77 1.52 6.26
CA THR A 291 -33.49 2.66 6.88
C THR A 291 -35.00 2.50 6.70
#